data_AF-A0A3R6VYA2-F1
#
_entry.id   AF-A0A3R6VYA2-F1
#
_cell.length_a   1.000
_cell.length_b   1.000
_cell.length_c   1.000
_cell.angle_alpha   90.00
_cell.angle_beta   90.00
_cell.angle_gamma   90.00
#
_symmetry.space_group_name_H-M   'P 1'
#
loop_
_entity.id
_entity.type
_entity.pdbx_description
1 polymer ?
#
loop_
_entity_poly.entity_id
_entity_poly.type
_entity_poly.pdbx_seq_one_letter_code
_entity_poly.pdbx_strand_id
1 'polypeptide(L)'
;MSAIFVSSFQWVDVQFLLLIISILEAAILGAVIAAVSPAVVVPKMIQLMEEGYGMNKQIPQIILAGASVDDVFVIVLFTSFTGLAQGDQISIMKFVNIPISIIAGILIGAVIGIALAIFFTKVHMRDTVKVIIILSLAFILVSLEEMITIPVTFAALISVMFMGIFLKRKKPDTSARLSAKFNKLWVMAEIILFVLVGASVDITFISKAGLKTVILIFAVLVFRMAGVFICMLGTKLNGRERLFCMLAYTPKATVQAAIGGVPLAMGLACGNIVLTVAVIAIVITAPLGAFMIEHTYKKLLSKTENNEMLSKNN
;
A
#
# COMPACT_ATOMS: atom_id res chain seq x y z
N MET A 1 -5.70 -3.00 15.62
CA MET A 1 -6.13 -1.58 15.66
C MET A 1 -5.03 -0.62 16.11
N SER A 2 -3.72 -0.97 16.14
CA SER A 2 -2.73 0.05 16.51
C SER A 2 -1.25 -0.18 16.14
N ALA A 3 -0.87 -1.05 15.20
CA ALA A 3 0.48 -0.93 14.60
C ALA A 3 0.62 0.40 13.84
N ILE A 4 -0.45 0.81 13.13
CA ILE A 4 -0.52 2.09 12.42
C ILE A 4 -0.72 3.26 13.40
N PHE A 5 -1.42 3.07 14.51
CA PHE A 5 -1.73 4.15 15.46
C PHE A 5 -0.58 4.44 16.44
N VAL A 6 0.03 3.39 17.03
CA VAL A 6 1.29 3.49 17.81
C VAL A 6 2.43 3.94 16.90
N SER A 7 2.43 3.34 15.70
CA SER A 7 2.92 3.89 14.44
C SER A 7 3.03 5.41 14.40
N SER A 8 1.87 5.98 14.06
CA SER A 8 1.62 7.35 13.63
C SER A 8 2.02 8.40 14.66
N PHE A 9 1.79 8.12 15.95
CA PHE A 9 2.00 9.09 17.02
C PHE A 9 3.45 9.14 17.52
N GLN A 10 4.18 8.02 17.54
CA GLN A 10 5.61 8.02 17.92
C GLN A 10 6.55 8.45 16.78
N TRP A 11 6.06 8.59 15.54
CA TRP A 11 6.83 9.11 14.41
C TRP A 11 7.21 10.59 14.56
N VAL A 12 6.38 11.37 15.25
CA VAL A 12 6.56 12.83 15.40
C VAL A 12 7.86 13.12 16.16
N ASP A 13 8.15 12.37 17.22
CA ASP A 13 9.28 12.65 18.12
C ASP A 13 10.65 12.24 17.53
N VAL A 14 10.72 11.15 16.77
CA VAL A 14 11.99 10.66 16.17
C VAL A 14 12.40 11.51 14.96
N GLN A 15 11.44 12.03 14.19
CA GLN A 15 11.72 12.88 13.03
C GLN A 15 12.08 14.31 13.44
N PHE A 16 11.47 14.82 14.51
CA PHE A 16 11.80 16.10 15.13
C PHE A 16 13.26 16.17 15.60
N LEU A 17 13.85 15.05 16.01
CA LEU A 17 15.22 15.01 16.54
C LEU A 17 16.31 15.06 15.44
N LEU A 18 15.99 14.69 14.20
CA LEU A 18 16.99 14.53 13.12
C LEU A 18 16.83 15.52 11.96
N LEU A 19 15.62 16.02 11.73
CA LEU A 19 15.27 17.00 10.70
C LEU A 19 14.53 18.15 11.40
N ILE A 20 14.96 19.38 11.18
CA ILE A 20 14.30 20.58 11.72
C ILE A 20 12.99 20.79 10.92
N ILE A 21 11.99 19.97 11.20
CA ILE A 21 10.67 19.99 10.55
C ILE A 21 9.57 20.11 11.60
N SER A 22 8.45 20.71 11.20
CA SER A 22 7.26 20.81 12.06
C SER A 22 6.62 19.44 12.30
N ILE A 23 5.81 19.35 13.36
CA ILE A 23 5.05 18.14 13.72
C ILE A 23 4.19 17.64 12.55
N LEU A 24 3.61 18.56 11.79
CA LEU A 24 2.76 18.25 10.65
C LEU A 24 3.56 17.68 9.47
N GLU A 25 4.72 18.27 9.19
CA GLU A 25 5.63 17.77 8.15
C GLU A 25 6.20 16.39 8.52
N ALA A 26 6.47 16.15 9.80
CA ALA A 26 6.83 14.84 10.32
C ALA A 26 5.67 13.84 10.16
N ALA A 27 4.43 14.25 10.42
CA ALA A 27 3.26 13.40 10.20
C ALA A 27 3.10 13.02 8.72
N ILE A 28 3.32 13.96 7.78
CA ILE A 28 3.32 13.70 6.34
C ILE A 28 4.42 12.71 5.97
N LEU A 29 5.65 12.93 6.43
CA LEU A 29 6.78 12.04 6.17
C LEU A 29 6.53 10.63 6.72
N GLY A 30 6.03 10.55 7.97
CA GLY A 30 5.65 9.29 8.61
C GLY A 30 4.57 8.55 7.82
N ALA A 31 3.56 9.24 7.31
CA ALA A 31 2.52 8.64 6.48
C ALA A 31 3.14 8.03 5.20
N VAL A 32 3.95 8.78 4.45
CA VAL A 32 4.61 8.27 3.21
C VAL A 32 5.45 7.02 3.48
N ILE A 33 6.24 7.04 4.55
CA ILE A 33 7.12 5.93 4.89
C ILE A 33 6.37 4.76 5.54
N ALA A 34 5.16 4.94 6.06
CA ALA A 34 4.38 3.88 6.70
C ALA A 34 3.79 2.84 5.74
N ALA A 35 3.55 3.14 4.46
CA ALA A 35 2.95 2.18 3.52
C ALA A 35 3.86 0.98 3.21
N VAL A 36 3.28 -0.20 2.99
CA VAL A 36 4.02 -1.36 2.45
C VAL A 36 4.00 -1.25 0.91
N SER A 37 4.90 -1.92 0.20
CA SER A 37 4.80 -2.03 -1.25
C SER A 37 4.12 -3.34 -1.70
N PRO A 38 2.88 -3.29 -2.22
CA PRO A 38 2.23 -4.46 -2.81
C PRO A 38 3.03 -5.04 -3.98
N ALA A 39 3.71 -4.21 -4.78
CA ALA A 39 4.46 -4.68 -5.94
C ALA A 39 5.61 -5.65 -5.57
N VAL A 40 6.18 -5.54 -4.37
CA VAL A 40 7.24 -6.45 -3.90
C VAL A 40 6.63 -7.62 -3.14
N VAL A 41 5.66 -7.34 -2.26
CA VAL A 41 5.09 -8.33 -1.35
C VAL A 41 4.12 -9.28 -2.07
N VAL A 42 3.25 -8.76 -2.94
CA VAL A 42 2.18 -9.54 -3.58
C VAL A 42 2.71 -10.69 -4.44
N PRO A 43 3.66 -10.48 -5.37
CA PRO A 43 4.17 -11.57 -6.20
C PRO A 43 4.85 -12.66 -5.35
N LYS A 44 5.61 -12.28 -4.33
CA LYS A 44 6.26 -13.24 -3.43
C LYS A 44 5.25 -14.01 -2.58
N MET A 45 4.19 -13.35 -2.08
CA MET A 45 3.14 -14.06 -1.34
C MET A 45 2.34 -15.02 -2.23
N ILE A 46 2.06 -14.65 -3.49
CA ILE A 46 1.43 -15.55 -4.46
C ILE A 46 2.33 -16.77 -4.73
N GLN A 47 3.62 -16.55 -4.97
CA GLN A 47 4.60 -17.62 -5.13
C GLN A 47 4.60 -18.57 -3.92
N LEU A 48 4.57 -18.04 -2.69
CA LEU A 48 4.50 -18.86 -1.48
C LEU A 48 3.20 -19.68 -1.39
N MET A 49 2.07 -19.12 -1.85
CA MET A 49 0.79 -19.83 -1.92
C MET A 49 0.85 -20.97 -2.94
N GLU A 50 1.46 -20.76 -4.11
CA GLU A 50 1.65 -21.78 -5.14
C GLU A 50 2.62 -22.89 -4.69
N GLU A 51 3.68 -22.53 -3.96
CA GLU A 51 4.65 -23.48 -3.40
C GLU A 51 4.17 -24.18 -2.11
N GLY A 52 3.04 -23.74 -1.54
CA GLY A 52 2.42 -24.35 -0.36
C GLY A 52 3.04 -23.97 0.99
N TYR A 53 3.74 -22.83 1.11
CA TYR A 53 4.36 -22.39 2.36
C TYR A 53 3.44 -21.49 3.19
N GLY A 54 3.33 -21.77 4.50
CA GLY A 54 2.57 -20.94 5.45
C GLY A 54 1.05 -21.03 5.28
N MET A 55 0.55 -21.99 4.51
CA MET A 55 -0.87 -22.13 4.16
C MET A 55 -1.74 -22.60 5.34
N ASN A 56 -1.20 -23.45 6.22
CA ASN A 56 -1.92 -23.95 7.41
C ASN A 56 -2.46 -22.83 8.31
N LYS A 57 -1.70 -21.73 8.43
CA LYS A 57 -2.08 -20.55 9.23
C LYS A 57 -2.43 -19.33 8.36
N GLN A 58 -2.56 -19.54 7.06
CA GLN A 58 -2.90 -18.52 6.06
C GLN A 58 -2.00 -17.27 6.13
N ILE A 59 -0.70 -17.47 6.37
CA ILE A 59 0.25 -16.36 6.58
C ILE A 59 0.35 -15.46 5.33
N PRO A 60 0.55 -15.99 4.10
CA PRO A 60 0.55 -15.16 2.89
C PRO A 60 -0.73 -14.33 2.73
N GLN A 61 -1.89 -14.90 3.04
CA GLN A 61 -3.18 -14.24 2.94
C GLN A 61 -3.33 -13.11 3.96
N ILE A 62 -2.90 -13.33 5.22
CA ILE A 62 -2.90 -12.29 6.27
C ILE A 62 -1.99 -11.13 5.85
N ILE A 63 -0.82 -11.41 5.28
CA ILE A 63 0.12 -10.39 4.80
C ILE A 63 -0.50 -9.60 3.64
N LEU A 64 -1.08 -10.27 2.64
CA LEU A 64 -1.74 -9.62 1.50
C LEU A 64 -2.91 -8.73 1.95
N ALA A 65 -3.74 -9.22 2.86
CA ALA A 65 -4.88 -8.48 3.38
C ALA A 65 -4.44 -7.27 4.20
N GLY A 66 -3.47 -7.46 5.11
CA GLY A 66 -2.97 -6.38 5.95
C GLY A 66 -2.22 -5.31 5.17
N ALA A 67 -1.39 -5.68 4.19
CA ALA A 67 -0.73 -4.70 3.30
C ALA A 67 -1.75 -3.83 2.54
N SER A 68 -2.84 -4.44 2.05
CA SER A 68 -3.90 -3.69 1.35
C SER A 68 -4.62 -2.70 2.26
N VAL A 69 -4.89 -3.10 3.51
CA VAL A 69 -5.54 -2.23 4.51
C VAL A 69 -4.59 -1.14 4.99
N ASP A 70 -3.32 -1.45 5.21
CA ASP A 70 -2.27 -0.50 5.58
C ASP A 70 -2.20 0.65 4.56
N ASP A 71 -2.18 0.33 3.27
CA ASP A 71 -2.07 1.33 2.19
C ASP A 71 -3.29 2.26 2.16
N VAL A 72 -4.49 1.72 2.39
CA VAL A 72 -5.72 2.53 2.53
C VAL A 72 -5.59 3.53 3.67
N PHE A 73 -5.20 3.08 4.86
CA PHE A 73 -5.04 3.97 6.01
C PHE A 73 -3.96 5.02 5.78
N VAL A 74 -2.84 4.63 5.17
CA VAL A 74 -1.74 5.55 4.87
C VAL A 74 -2.16 6.63 3.90
N ILE A 75 -2.87 6.30 2.83
CA ILE A 75 -3.37 7.29 1.86
C ILE A 75 -4.30 8.30 2.55
N VAL A 76 -5.18 7.83 3.43
CA VAL A 76 -6.11 8.72 4.13
C VAL A 76 -5.40 9.61 5.14
N LEU A 77 -4.45 9.08 5.90
CA LEU A 77 -3.62 9.90 6.80
C LEU A 77 -2.81 10.92 6.02
N PHE A 78 -2.20 10.50 4.92
CA PHE A 78 -1.40 11.37 4.05
C PHE A 78 -2.23 12.54 3.52
N THR A 79 -3.38 12.27 2.90
CA THR A 79 -4.29 13.30 2.37
C THR A 79 -4.82 14.23 3.45
N SER A 80 -5.08 13.70 4.65
CA SER A 80 -5.50 14.52 5.80
C SER A 80 -4.38 15.47 6.25
N PHE A 81 -3.15 14.97 6.40
CA PHE A 81 -2.03 15.79 6.86
C PHE A 81 -1.58 16.81 5.81
N THR A 82 -1.57 16.45 4.52
CA THR A 82 -1.25 17.41 3.44
C THR A 82 -2.33 18.48 3.30
N GLY A 83 -3.61 18.11 3.46
CA GLY A 83 -4.71 19.09 3.54
C GLY A 83 -4.44 20.11 4.65
N LEU A 84 -4.22 19.66 5.89
CA LEU A 84 -3.91 20.54 7.02
C LEU A 84 -2.68 21.43 6.75
N ALA A 85 -1.66 20.92 6.06
CA ALA A 85 -0.45 21.68 5.74
C ALA A 85 -0.69 22.79 4.72
N GLN A 86 -1.74 22.69 3.90
CA GLN A 86 -2.17 23.74 2.97
C GLN A 86 -3.05 24.82 3.62
N GLY A 87 -3.23 24.78 4.95
CA GLY A 87 -3.98 25.81 5.69
C GLY A 87 -5.47 25.49 5.87
N ASP A 88 -5.87 24.26 5.59
CA ASP A 88 -7.21 23.78 5.91
C ASP A 88 -7.44 23.74 7.43
N GLN A 89 -8.55 24.31 7.91
CA GLN A 89 -8.85 24.27 9.35
C GLN A 89 -9.08 22.83 9.83
N ILE A 90 -8.47 22.50 10.99
CA ILE A 90 -8.70 21.23 11.71
C ILE A 90 -10.11 21.29 12.30
N SER A 91 -11.10 20.88 11.50
CA SER A 91 -12.43 20.57 12.01
C SER A 91 -12.45 19.09 12.40
N ILE A 92 -12.96 18.79 13.60
CA ILE A 92 -13.25 17.41 14.07
C ILE A 92 -14.09 16.65 13.02
N MET A 93 -14.88 17.38 12.23
CA MET A 93 -15.66 16.82 11.14
C MET A 93 -14.82 16.21 10.01
N LYS A 94 -13.59 16.68 9.76
CA LYS A 94 -12.68 16.07 8.78
C LYS A 94 -12.20 14.69 9.25
N PHE A 95 -12.01 14.50 10.55
CA PHE A 95 -11.64 13.19 11.11
C PHE A 95 -12.79 12.17 11.06
N VAL A 96 -14.04 12.63 11.23
CA VAL A 96 -15.24 11.79 11.06
C VAL A 96 -15.49 11.44 9.59
N ASN A 97 -15.14 12.36 8.69
CA ASN A 97 -15.25 12.12 7.25
C ASN A 97 -14.32 10.99 6.78
N ILE A 98 -13.15 10.78 7.39
CA ILE A 98 -12.21 9.72 7.02
C ILE A 98 -12.86 8.32 6.98
N PRO A 99 -13.42 7.77 8.08
CA PRO A 99 -14.11 6.48 8.02
C PRO A 99 -15.28 6.47 7.03
N ILE A 100 -16.04 7.56 6.94
CA ILE A 100 -17.18 7.67 6.04
C ILE A 100 -16.72 7.59 4.58
N SER A 101 -15.65 8.28 4.20
CA SER A 101 -15.08 8.26 2.86
C SER A 101 -14.54 6.88 2.48
N ILE A 102 -13.97 6.14 3.44
CA ILE A 102 -13.56 4.74 3.24
C ILE A 102 -14.79 3.87 2.98
N ILE A 103 -15.81 3.95 3.84
CA ILE A 103 -17.03 3.13 3.70
C ILE A 103 -17.76 3.47 2.40
N ALA A 104 -17.89 4.75 2.06
CA ALA A 104 -18.47 5.22 0.82
C ALA A 104 -17.68 4.70 -0.40
N GLY A 105 -16.35 4.79 -0.37
CA GLY A 105 -15.48 4.23 -1.40
C GLY A 105 -15.69 2.73 -1.58
N ILE A 106 -15.76 1.96 -0.49
CA ILE A 106 -16.05 0.52 -0.52
C ILE A 106 -17.41 0.23 -1.17
N LEU A 107 -18.46 0.95 -0.76
CA LEU A 107 -19.82 0.76 -1.28
C LEU A 107 -19.92 1.10 -2.77
N ILE A 108 -19.39 2.25 -3.18
CA ILE A 108 -19.37 2.68 -4.59
C ILE A 108 -18.59 1.67 -5.43
N GLY A 109 -17.39 1.28 -4.98
CA GLY A 109 -16.57 0.29 -5.66
C GLY A 109 -17.28 -1.06 -5.79
N ALA A 110 -17.93 -1.53 -4.73
CA ALA A 110 -18.71 -2.77 -4.75
C ALA A 110 -19.87 -2.72 -5.76
N VAL A 111 -20.63 -1.63 -5.76
CA VAL A 111 -21.76 -1.44 -6.70
C VAL A 111 -21.27 -1.46 -8.13
N ILE A 112 -20.23 -0.68 -8.46
CA ILE A 112 -19.68 -0.62 -9.82
C ILE A 112 -19.06 -1.96 -10.23
N GLY A 113 -18.32 -2.62 -9.35
CA GLY A 113 -17.72 -3.93 -9.62
C GLY A 113 -18.76 -5.02 -9.91
N ILE A 114 -19.86 -5.03 -9.16
CA ILE A 114 -21.00 -5.94 -9.40
C ILE A 114 -21.70 -5.58 -10.72
N ALA A 115 -21.95 -4.29 -10.97
CA ALA A 115 -22.57 -3.82 -12.21
C ALA A 115 -21.75 -4.22 -13.44
N LEU A 116 -20.42 -4.06 -13.40
CA LEU A 116 -19.50 -4.49 -14.45
C LEU A 116 -19.53 -6.01 -14.65
N ALA A 117 -19.57 -6.80 -13.56
CA ALA A 117 -19.65 -8.25 -13.67
C ALA A 117 -20.94 -8.71 -14.36
N ILE A 118 -22.07 -8.06 -14.08
CA ILE A 118 -23.35 -8.31 -14.77
C ILE A 118 -23.27 -7.86 -16.23
N PHE A 119 -22.74 -6.65 -16.48
CA PHE A 119 -22.61 -6.09 -17.82
C PHE A 119 -21.74 -6.97 -18.74
N PHE A 120 -20.57 -7.41 -18.28
CA PHE A 120 -19.69 -8.33 -19.03
C PHE A 120 -20.25 -9.74 -19.19
N THR A 121 -21.35 -10.07 -18.51
CA THR A 121 -22.09 -11.31 -18.74
C THR A 121 -23.13 -11.14 -19.84
N LYS A 122 -23.82 -10.00 -19.87
CA LYS A 122 -24.83 -9.71 -20.89
C LYS A 122 -24.22 -9.34 -22.24
N VAL A 123 -23.08 -8.64 -22.24
CA VAL A 123 -22.43 -8.15 -23.46
C VAL A 123 -21.10 -8.86 -23.64
N HIS A 124 -21.01 -9.71 -24.67
CA HIS A 124 -19.76 -10.36 -25.00
C HIS A 124 -18.85 -9.38 -25.76
N MET A 125 -17.75 -9.00 -25.13
CA MET A 125 -16.78 -8.06 -25.69
C MET A 125 -15.36 -8.60 -25.55
N ARG A 126 -14.46 -8.15 -26.42
CA ARG A 126 -13.03 -8.42 -26.30
C ARG A 126 -12.50 -7.87 -24.98
N ASP A 127 -11.61 -8.62 -24.33
CA ASP A 127 -11.06 -8.24 -23.03
C ASP A 127 -10.31 -6.89 -23.05
N THR A 128 -9.81 -6.45 -24.22
CA THR A 128 -9.18 -5.11 -24.34
C THR A 128 -10.20 -4.00 -24.10
N VAL A 129 -11.43 -4.15 -24.61
CA VAL A 129 -12.49 -3.15 -24.40
C VAL A 129 -12.91 -3.11 -22.93
N LYS A 130 -12.97 -4.27 -22.27
CA LYS A 130 -13.24 -4.36 -20.83
C LYS A 130 -12.17 -3.65 -20.00
N VAL A 131 -10.89 -3.79 -20.35
CA VAL A 131 -9.79 -3.05 -19.68
C VAL A 131 -9.98 -1.55 -19.85
N ILE A 132 -10.29 -1.08 -21.07
CA ILE A 132 -10.53 0.35 -21.33
C ILE A 132 -11.71 0.85 -20.49
N ILE A 133 -12.84 0.13 -20.44
CA ILE A 133 -14.00 0.50 -19.62
C ILE A 133 -13.63 0.63 -18.13
N ILE A 134 -12.90 -0.34 -17.59
CA ILE A 134 -12.47 -0.32 -16.19
C ILE A 134 -11.54 0.87 -15.93
N LEU A 135 -10.60 1.13 -16.82
CA LEU A 135 -9.66 2.24 -16.71
C LEU A 135 -10.37 3.60 -16.80
N SER A 136 -11.32 3.75 -17.74
CA SER A 136 -12.16 4.94 -17.87
C SER A 136 -13.00 5.17 -16.61
N LEU A 137 -13.62 4.15 -16.05
CA LEU A 137 -14.36 4.25 -14.79
C LEU A 137 -13.46 4.64 -13.62
N ALA A 138 -12.22 4.13 -13.58
CA ALA A 138 -11.25 4.52 -12.57
C ALA A 138 -10.90 6.01 -12.65
N PHE A 139 -10.61 6.53 -13.84
CA PHE A 139 -10.36 7.96 -14.03
C PHE A 139 -11.59 8.81 -13.68
N ILE A 140 -12.79 8.39 -14.09
CA ILE A 140 -14.04 9.08 -13.73
C ILE A 140 -14.22 9.14 -12.22
N LEU A 141 -13.98 8.03 -11.49
CA LEU A 141 -14.08 8.01 -10.03
C LEU A 141 -13.11 8.99 -9.38
N VAL A 142 -11.86 9.04 -9.85
CA VAL A 142 -10.84 9.97 -9.33
C VAL A 142 -11.23 11.42 -9.62
N SER A 143 -11.65 11.74 -10.84
CA SER A 143 -12.12 13.09 -11.18
C SER A 143 -13.38 13.49 -10.41
N LEU A 144 -14.30 12.55 -10.13
CA LEU A 144 -15.48 12.82 -9.31
C LEU A 144 -15.12 13.11 -7.85
N GLU A 145 -14.12 12.44 -7.28
CA GLU A 145 -13.62 12.74 -5.93
C GLU A 145 -13.10 14.20 -5.86
N GLU A 146 -12.40 14.67 -6.89
CA GLU A 146 -11.89 16.05 -6.95
C GLU A 146 -12.99 17.10 -7.18
N MET A 147 -14.05 16.76 -7.94
CA MET A 147 -15.14 17.69 -8.27
C MET A 147 -16.19 17.83 -7.16
N ILE A 148 -16.34 16.82 -6.29
CA ILE A 148 -17.36 16.82 -5.25
C ILE A 148 -16.91 17.70 -4.08
N THR A 149 -17.51 18.89 -3.97
CA THR A 149 -17.34 19.83 -2.85
C THR A 149 -18.33 19.60 -1.70
N ILE A 150 -19.09 18.50 -1.75
CA ILE A 150 -20.07 18.13 -0.72
C ILE A 150 -19.30 17.73 0.57
N PRO A 151 -19.82 18.03 1.77
CA PRO A 151 -19.16 17.70 3.04
C PRO A 151 -18.85 16.21 3.27
N VAL A 152 -19.39 15.30 2.45
CA VAL A 152 -19.06 13.87 2.47
C VAL A 152 -18.44 13.48 1.14
N THR A 153 -17.12 13.37 1.12
CA THR A 153 -16.35 12.84 -0.01
C THR A 153 -16.22 11.32 0.08
N PHE A 154 -15.85 10.66 -1.01
CA PHE A 154 -15.51 9.23 -1.02
C PHE A 154 -14.07 9.06 -1.52
N ALA A 155 -13.38 8.03 -1.03
CA ALA A 155 -12.01 7.75 -1.48
C ALA A 155 -12.03 6.98 -2.81
N ALA A 156 -11.66 7.63 -3.93
CA ALA A 156 -11.79 7.03 -5.26
C ALA A 156 -10.84 5.86 -5.47
N LEU A 157 -9.58 5.95 -5.00
CA LEU A 157 -8.63 4.85 -5.12
C LEU A 157 -9.12 3.57 -4.41
N ILE A 158 -9.79 3.73 -3.27
CA ILE A 158 -10.44 2.62 -2.55
C ILE A 158 -11.59 2.07 -3.39
N SER A 159 -12.41 2.94 -3.97
CA SER A 159 -13.50 2.55 -4.88
C SER A 159 -12.98 1.73 -6.07
N VAL A 160 -11.88 2.15 -6.70
CA VAL A 160 -11.25 1.42 -7.81
C VAL A 160 -10.76 0.04 -7.37
N MET A 161 -10.13 -0.06 -6.19
CA MET A 161 -9.69 -1.34 -5.63
C MET A 161 -10.87 -2.27 -5.38
N PHE A 162 -11.93 -1.80 -4.73
CA PHE A 162 -13.12 -2.60 -4.42
C PHE A 162 -13.92 -2.97 -5.68
N MET A 163 -13.95 -2.12 -6.70
CA MET A 163 -14.46 -2.45 -8.03
C MET A 163 -13.74 -3.69 -8.59
N GLY A 164 -12.41 -3.73 -8.51
CA GLY A 164 -11.62 -4.89 -8.92
C GLY A 164 -11.92 -6.15 -8.09
N ILE A 165 -12.00 -6.03 -6.76
CA ILE A 165 -12.29 -7.14 -5.85
C ILE A 165 -13.66 -7.75 -6.12
N PHE A 166 -14.70 -6.93 -6.25
CA PHE A 166 -16.06 -7.41 -6.49
C PHE A 166 -16.23 -8.00 -7.89
N LEU A 167 -15.54 -7.43 -8.90
CA LEU A 167 -15.45 -8.04 -10.23
C LEU A 167 -14.78 -9.41 -10.17
N LYS A 168 -13.66 -9.55 -9.45
CA LYS A 168 -12.96 -10.83 -9.24
C LYS A 168 -13.84 -11.85 -8.53
N ARG A 169 -14.59 -11.43 -7.50
CA ARG A 169 -15.49 -12.30 -6.74
C ARG A 169 -16.64 -12.85 -7.59
N LYS A 170 -17.18 -12.05 -8.52
CA LYS A 170 -18.28 -12.47 -9.39
C LYS A 170 -17.81 -13.19 -10.66
N LYS A 171 -16.66 -12.82 -11.22
CA LYS A 171 -16.09 -13.43 -12.44
C LYS A 171 -14.57 -13.66 -12.31
N PRO A 172 -14.13 -14.72 -11.61
CA PRO A 172 -12.72 -14.99 -11.40
C PRO A 172 -11.95 -15.18 -12.71
N ASP A 173 -12.49 -15.94 -13.67
CA ASP A 173 -11.82 -16.22 -14.94
C ASP A 173 -11.61 -14.95 -15.79
N THR A 174 -12.65 -14.11 -15.87
CA THR A 174 -12.54 -12.83 -16.61
C THR A 174 -11.56 -11.92 -15.90
N SER A 175 -11.62 -11.83 -14.57
CA SER A 175 -10.68 -11.01 -13.79
C SER A 175 -9.23 -11.48 -13.95
N ALA A 176 -8.95 -12.77 -14.05
CA ALA A 176 -7.61 -13.29 -14.29
C ALA A 176 -7.07 -12.82 -15.65
N ARG A 177 -7.87 -12.93 -16.72
CA ARG A 177 -7.49 -12.44 -18.06
C ARG A 177 -7.29 -10.92 -18.09
N LEU A 178 -8.14 -10.17 -17.40
CA LEU A 178 -8.02 -8.71 -17.29
C LEU A 178 -6.76 -8.32 -16.49
N SER A 179 -6.48 -9.00 -15.38
CA SER A 179 -5.29 -8.79 -14.57
C SER A 179 -4.01 -8.97 -15.39
N ALA A 180 -3.95 -10.00 -16.25
CA ALA A 180 -2.81 -10.20 -17.13
C ALA A 180 -2.60 -9.03 -18.12
N LYS A 181 -3.68 -8.39 -18.58
CA LYS A 181 -3.59 -7.19 -19.42
C LYS A 181 -3.19 -5.94 -18.64
N PHE A 182 -3.73 -5.75 -17.44
CA PHE A 182 -3.31 -4.67 -16.54
C PHE A 182 -1.84 -4.79 -16.17
N ASN A 183 -1.32 -6.00 -15.94
CA ASN A 183 0.11 -6.22 -15.71
C ASN A 183 0.97 -5.75 -16.88
N LYS A 184 0.51 -5.92 -18.13
CA LYS A 184 1.22 -5.40 -19.30
C LYS A 184 1.19 -3.87 -19.39
N LEU A 185 0.06 -3.24 -19.05
CA LEU A 185 -0.01 -1.77 -18.95
C LEU A 185 0.88 -1.25 -17.83
N TRP A 186 0.90 -1.95 -16.69
CA TRP A 186 1.66 -1.58 -15.52
C TRP A 186 3.16 -1.49 -15.81
N VAL A 187 3.74 -2.39 -16.61
CA VAL A 187 5.18 -2.31 -16.97
C VAL A 187 5.55 -0.95 -17.54
N MET A 188 4.72 -0.38 -18.42
CA MET A 188 4.97 0.97 -18.97
C MET A 188 4.80 2.06 -17.90
N ALA A 189 3.73 1.98 -17.11
CA ALA A 189 3.47 2.95 -16.04
C ALA A 189 4.57 2.91 -14.95
N GLU A 190 5.07 1.73 -14.62
CA GLU A 190 6.14 1.49 -13.66
C GLU A 190 7.45 2.15 -14.09
N ILE A 191 7.85 1.97 -15.36
CA ILE A 191 9.04 2.61 -15.92
C ILE A 191 8.90 4.13 -15.84
N ILE A 192 7.77 4.69 -16.30
CA ILE A 192 7.54 6.14 -16.24
C ILE A 192 7.59 6.65 -14.80
N LEU A 193 6.92 5.95 -13.88
CA LEU A 193 6.82 6.35 -12.48
C LEU A 193 8.20 6.37 -11.82
N PHE A 194 8.99 5.29 -11.91
CA PHE A 194 10.31 5.25 -11.28
C PHE A 194 11.34 6.17 -11.95
N VAL A 195 11.28 6.35 -13.28
CA VAL A 195 12.15 7.30 -13.98
C VAL A 195 11.84 8.75 -13.58
N LEU A 196 10.56 9.14 -13.53
CA LEU A 196 10.16 10.50 -13.13
C LEU A 196 10.47 10.78 -11.66
N VAL A 197 10.24 9.81 -10.78
CA VAL A 197 10.61 9.92 -9.37
C VAL A 197 12.11 10.09 -9.23
N GLY A 198 12.91 9.29 -9.94
CA GLY A 198 14.37 9.44 -9.97
C GLY A 198 14.83 10.78 -10.53
N ALA A 199 14.15 11.30 -11.55
CA ALA A 199 14.46 12.59 -12.16
C ALA A 199 14.08 13.79 -11.28
N SER A 200 13.09 13.63 -10.39
CA SER A 200 12.62 14.71 -9.50
C SER A 200 13.50 14.90 -8.26
N VAL A 201 14.47 14.02 -8.05
CA VAL A 201 15.32 14.00 -6.85
C VAL A 201 16.50 14.96 -6.99
N ASP A 202 16.69 15.80 -5.97
CA ASP A 202 17.89 16.62 -5.86
C ASP A 202 19.06 15.82 -5.27
N ILE A 203 20.04 15.51 -6.12
CA ILE A 203 21.27 14.77 -5.76
C ILE A 203 22.10 15.54 -4.72
N THR A 204 22.06 16.88 -4.75
CA THR A 204 22.77 17.75 -3.80
C THR A 204 22.16 17.60 -2.40
N PHE A 205 20.85 17.42 -2.32
CA PHE A 205 20.16 17.17 -1.07
C PHE A 205 20.47 15.76 -0.53
N ILE A 206 20.53 14.75 -1.40
CA ILE A 206 20.93 13.38 -1.04
C ILE A 206 22.34 13.36 -0.43
N SER A 207 23.32 14.05 -1.02
CA SER A 207 24.69 13.99 -0.51
C SER A 207 24.82 14.59 0.89
N LYS A 208 24.02 15.60 1.22
CA LYS A 208 24.02 16.26 2.55
C LYS A 208 23.16 15.54 3.58
N ALA A 209 22.00 15.02 3.18
CA ALA A 209 21.01 14.42 4.09
C ALA A 209 21.05 12.87 4.10
N GLY A 210 21.83 12.24 3.22
CA GLY A 210 21.80 10.81 2.96
C GLY A 210 22.07 9.97 4.20
N LEU A 211 23.13 10.28 4.96
CA LEU A 211 23.47 9.49 6.15
C LEU A 211 22.39 9.57 7.25
N LYS A 212 21.86 10.77 7.52
CA LYS A 212 20.76 10.97 8.47
C LYS A 212 19.49 10.23 8.01
N THR A 213 19.23 10.23 6.71
CA THR A 213 18.09 9.56 6.11
C THR A 213 18.19 8.04 6.22
N VAL A 214 19.37 7.47 6.01
CA VAL A 214 19.61 6.03 6.19
C VAL A 214 19.36 5.61 7.64
N ILE A 215 19.90 6.37 8.61
CA ILE A 215 19.66 6.11 10.03
C ILE A 215 18.17 6.18 10.36
N LEU A 216 17.47 7.20 9.83
CA LEU A 216 16.03 7.34 9.98
C LEU A 216 15.29 6.09 9.45
N ILE A 217 15.62 5.61 8.25
CA ILE A 217 14.98 4.43 7.64
C ILE A 217 15.17 3.20 8.52
N PHE A 218 16.38 2.95 9.03
CA PHE A 218 16.62 1.81 9.92
C PHE A 218 15.86 1.93 11.23
N ALA A 219 15.84 3.12 11.85
CA ALA A 219 15.04 3.35 13.04
C ALA A 219 13.55 3.07 12.77
N VAL A 220 13.02 3.58 11.67
CA VAL A 220 11.63 3.36 11.23
C VAL A 220 11.34 1.86 11.05
N LEU A 221 12.25 1.12 10.42
CA LEU A 221 12.08 -0.32 10.21
C LEU A 221 12.03 -1.08 11.54
N VAL A 222 12.86 -0.71 12.52
CA VAL A 222 12.85 -1.34 13.85
C VAL A 222 11.51 -1.10 14.57
N PHE A 223 11.02 0.14 14.55
CA PHE A 223 9.71 0.45 15.13
C PHE A 223 8.58 -0.28 14.43
N ARG A 224 8.63 -0.39 13.10
CA ARG A 224 7.65 -1.16 12.32
C ARG A 224 7.68 -2.64 12.71
N MET A 225 8.87 -3.23 12.84
CA MET A 225 9.02 -4.61 13.29
C MET A 225 8.43 -4.81 14.69
N ALA A 226 8.67 -3.88 15.62
CA ALA A 226 8.06 -3.91 16.95
C ALA A 226 6.53 -3.80 16.90
N GLY A 227 5.98 -2.89 16.08
CA GLY A 227 4.53 -2.73 15.92
C GLY A 227 3.85 -3.96 15.34
N VAL A 228 4.45 -4.58 14.33
CA VAL A 228 3.97 -5.86 13.76
C VAL A 228 4.07 -6.95 14.83
N PHE A 229 5.18 -7.06 15.55
CA PHE A 229 5.34 -8.06 16.61
C PHE A 229 4.23 -7.96 17.66
N ILE A 230 3.94 -6.75 18.15
CA ILE A 230 2.87 -6.49 19.12
C ILE A 230 1.51 -6.91 18.58
N CYS A 231 1.21 -6.59 17.31
CA CYS A 231 -0.05 -7.00 16.68
C CYS A 231 -0.16 -8.53 16.53
N MET A 232 0.96 -9.24 16.44
CA MET A 232 0.97 -10.69 16.30
C MET A 232 1.01 -11.45 17.64
N LEU A 233 1.22 -10.78 18.78
CA LEU A 233 1.31 -11.44 20.10
C LEU A 233 0.07 -12.28 20.45
N GLY A 234 -1.12 -11.81 20.06
CA GLY A 234 -2.40 -12.51 20.29
C GLY A 234 -2.77 -13.56 19.25
N THR A 235 -1.89 -13.85 18.28
CA THR A 235 -2.17 -14.82 17.20
C THR A 235 -1.57 -16.19 17.50
N LYS A 236 -2.13 -17.24 16.87
CA LYS A 236 -1.62 -18.63 16.92
C LYS A 236 -0.30 -18.84 16.17
N LEU A 237 0.41 -17.76 15.78
CA LEU A 237 1.69 -17.83 15.09
C LEU A 237 2.84 -18.09 16.05
N ASN A 238 3.79 -18.93 15.62
CA ASN A 238 5.03 -19.22 16.32
C ASN A 238 6.02 -18.06 16.17
N GLY A 239 7.04 -17.96 17.03
CA GLY A 239 8.05 -16.90 16.95
C GLY A 239 8.75 -16.78 15.59
N ARG A 240 8.99 -17.92 14.91
CA ARG A 240 9.56 -17.97 13.56
C ARG A 240 8.62 -17.37 12.50
N GLU A 241 7.34 -17.70 12.57
CA GLU A 241 6.30 -17.17 11.66
C GLU A 241 6.06 -15.68 11.92
N ARG A 242 6.09 -15.24 13.19
CA ARG A 242 6.02 -13.82 13.56
C ARG A 242 7.20 -13.04 12.97
N LEU A 243 8.41 -13.61 13.03
CA LEU A 243 9.58 -13.02 12.39
C LEU A 243 9.39 -12.91 10.88
N PHE A 244 8.89 -13.95 10.21
CA PHE A 244 8.57 -13.88 8.80
C PHE A 244 7.60 -12.74 8.47
N CYS A 245 6.51 -12.61 9.25
CA CYS A 245 5.57 -11.50 9.08
C CYS A 245 6.24 -10.13 9.25
N MET A 246 7.13 -9.96 10.23
CA MET A 246 7.88 -8.71 10.40
C MET A 246 8.70 -8.37 9.15
N LEU A 247 9.42 -9.36 8.60
CA LEU A 247 10.26 -9.18 7.42
C LEU A 247 9.46 -8.91 6.14
N ALA A 248 8.29 -9.54 6.00
CA ALA A 248 7.41 -9.34 4.86
C ALA A 248 6.82 -7.91 4.79
N TYR A 249 6.75 -7.20 5.91
CA TYR A 249 6.25 -5.82 5.99
C TYR A 249 7.35 -4.73 5.82
N THR A 250 8.60 -5.13 5.64
CA THR A 250 9.76 -4.25 5.40
C THR A 250 9.75 -3.51 4.05
N PRO A 251 9.39 -4.13 2.91
CA PRO A 251 9.56 -3.51 1.60
C PRO A 251 8.80 -2.19 1.42
N LYS A 252 9.50 -1.13 0.97
CA LYS A 252 8.97 0.16 0.52
C LYS A 252 9.28 0.32 -0.97
N ALA A 253 8.30 0.72 -1.78
CA ALA A 253 8.47 0.88 -3.22
C ALA A 253 7.37 1.77 -3.83
N THR A 254 6.28 1.17 -4.29
CA THR A 254 5.34 1.82 -5.23
C THR A 254 4.52 2.92 -4.61
N VAL A 255 4.05 2.75 -3.36
CA VAL A 255 3.29 3.80 -2.68
C VAL A 255 4.18 5.03 -2.44
N GLN A 256 5.41 4.82 -1.96
CA GLN A 256 6.38 5.90 -1.74
C GLN A 256 6.70 6.65 -3.03
N ALA A 257 6.85 5.91 -4.13
CA ALA A 257 7.13 6.51 -5.43
C ALA A 257 5.92 7.29 -5.98
N ALA A 258 4.69 6.84 -5.69
CA ALA A 258 3.48 7.53 -6.12
C ALA A 258 3.18 8.80 -5.31
N ILE A 259 3.26 8.75 -3.98
CA ILE A 259 2.86 9.88 -3.11
C ILE A 259 4.04 10.69 -2.55
N GLY A 260 5.28 10.23 -2.67
CA GLY A 260 6.46 10.90 -2.11
C GLY A 260 6.77 12.25 -2.77
N GLY A 261 6.42 12.44 -4.04
CA GLY A 261 6.59 13.71 -4.76
C GLY A 261 5.44 14.69 -4.58
N VAL A 262 4.31 14.27 -4.01
CA VAL A 262 3.12 15.12 -3.88
C VAL A 262 3.35 16.35 -2.99
N PRO A 263 3.98 16.25 -1.79
CA PRO A 263 4.26 17.43 -0.96
C PRO A 263 5.16 18.46 -1.67
N LEU A 264 6.08 17.99 -2.52
CA LEU A 264 6.93 18.86 -3.34
C LEU A 264 6.11 19.58 -4.42
N ALA A 265 5.22 18.87 -5.12
CA ALA A 265 4.33 19.46 -6.11
C ALA A 265 3.34 20.47 -5.51
N MET A 266 2.94 20.26 -4.24
CA MET A 266 2.11 21.19 -3.48
C MET A 266 2.85 22.43 -2.97
N GLY A 267 4.19 22.50 -3.12
CA GLY A 267 5.00 23.61 -2.63
C GLY A 267 5.24 23.61 -1.11
N LEU A 268 5.07 22.47 -0.44
CA LEU A 268 5.35 22.36 1.00
C LEU A 268 6.86 22.38 1.27
N ALA A 269 7.28 23.05 2.34
CA ALA A 269 8.70 23.19 2.70
C ALA A 269 9.40 21.82 2.94
N CYS A 270 8.66 20.83 3.45
CA CYS A 270 9.14 19.45 3.61
C CYS A 270 9.25 18.64 2.31
N GLY A 271 8.81 19.16 1.15
CA GLY A 271 8.69 18.40 -0.09
C GLY A 271 9.96 17.67 -0.53
N ASN A 272 11.09 18.37 -0.53
CA ASN A 272 12.38 17.78 -0.91
C ASN A 272 12.84 16.71 0.09
N ILE A 273 12.55 16.90 1.38
CA ILE A 273 12.86 15.92 2.42
C ILE A 273 12.04 14.65 2.19
N VAL A 274 10.72 14.80 2.03
CA VAL A 274 9.81 13.66 1.85
C VAL A 274 10.17 12.86 0.60
N LEU A 275 10.38 13.53 -0.53
CA LEU A 275 10.78 12.88 -1.77
C LEU A 275 12.11 12.14 -1.61
N THR A 276 13.11 12.79 -1.01
CA THR A 276 14.43 12.18 -0.82
C THR A 276 14.38 10.95 0.09
N VAL A 277 13.68 11.04 1.23
CA VAL A 277 13.53 9.92 2.16
C VAL A 277 12.75 8.78 1.49
N ALA A 278 11.70 9.10 0.72
CA ALA A 278 10.97 8.11 -0.06
C ALA A 278 11.89 7.36 -1.03
N VAL A 279 12.71 8.06 -1.82
CA VAL A 279 13.62 7.43 -2.79
C VAL A 279 14.70 6.59 -2.12
N ILE A 280 15.35 7.09 -1.06
CA ILE A 280 16.35 6.29 -0.33
C ILE A 280 15.70 5.06 0.31
N ALA A 281 14.47 5.18 0.83
CA ALA A 281 13.73 4.03 1.36
C ALA A 281 13.41 2.99 0.28
N ILE A 282 13.03 3.42 -0.92
CA ILE A 282 12.78 2.53 -2.06
C ILE A 282 14.05 1.75 -2.42
N VAL A 283 15.16 2.46 -2.62
CA VAL A 283 16.44 1.87 -3.06
C VAL A 283 16.97 0.85 -2.05
N ILE A 284 16.83 1.13 -0.75
CA ILE A 284 17.36 0.25 0.30
C ILE A 284 16.42 -0.91 0.60
N THR A 285 15.12 -0.63 0.80
CA THR A 285 14.21 -1.61 1.43
C THR A 285 13.52 -2.53 0.44
N ALA A 286 13.32 -2.13 -0.82
CA ALA A 286 12.71 -3.02 -1.83
C ALA A 286 13.60 -4.24 -2.10
N PRO A 287 14.91 -4.10 -2.42
CA PRO A 287 15.78 -5.25 -2.65
C PRO A 287 16.01 -6.06 -1.36
N LEU A 288 16.25 -5.36 -0.23
CA LEU A 288 16.48 -6.00 1.06
C LEU A 288 15.27 -6.84 1.49
N GLY A 289 14.06 -6.28 1.39
CA GLY A 289 12.84 -6.97 1.76
C GLY A 289 12.54 -8.17 0.85
N ALA A 290 12.73 -8.03 -0.47
CA ALA A 290 12.60 -9.15 -1.39
C ALA A 290 13.59 -10.29 -1.07
N PHE A 291 14.85 -9.94 -0.81
CA PHE A 291 15.90 -10.88 -0.43
C PHE A 291 15.57 -11.60 0.88
N MET A 292 15.10 -10.86 1.89
CA MET A 292 14.71 -11.41 3.19
C MET A 292 13.54 -12.39 3.06
N ILE A 293 12.50 -12.06 2.29
CA ILE A 293 11.36 -12.97 2.07
C ILE A 293 11.85 -14.28 1.44
N GLU A 294 12.66 -14.19 0.38
CA GLU A 294 13.13 -15.34 -0.38
C GLU A 294 14.07 -16.28 0.42
N HIS A 295 14.91 -15.74 1.30
CA HIS A 295 15.81 -16.55 2.13
C HIS A 295 15.15 -17.12 3.38
N THR A 296 14.09 -16.48 3.87
CA THR A 296 13.49 -16.85 5.14
C THR A 296 12.24 -17.70 5.01
N TYR A 297 11.51 -17.65 3.89
CA TYR A 297 10.23 -18.38 3.78
C TYR A 297 10.39 -19.90 3.98
N LYS A 298 11.42 -20.52 3.37
CA LYS A 298 11.68 -21.97 3.53
C LYS A 298 12.11 -22.35 4.95
N LYS A 299 12.73 -21.43 5.70
CA LYS A 299 13.29 -21.67 7.04
C LYS A 299 12.28 -21.37 8.16
N LEU A 300 11.44 -20.35 7.95
CA LEU A 300 10.54 -19.81 8.96
C LEU A 300 9.10 -20.29 8.80
N LEU A 301 8.69 -20.72 7.61
CA LEU A 301 7.34 -21.22 7.34
C LEU A 301 7.33 -22.73 7.17
N SER A 302 6.25 -23.36 7.61
CA SER A 302 5.97 -24.76 7.33
C SER A 302 5.43 -24.93 5.91
N LYS A 303 5.92 -25.91 5.17
CA LYS A 303 5.31 -26.36 3.94
C LYS A 303 4.13 -27.27 4.26
N THR A 304 2.99 -27.03 3.62
CA THR A 304 1.87 -27.98 3.66
C THR A 304 2.24 -29.15 2.74
N GLU A 305 2.48 -30.33 3.32
CA GLU A 305 2.67 -31.55 2.54
C GLU A 305 1.32 -31.99 1.93
N ASN A 306 1.35 -32.41 0.66
CA ASN A 306 0.20 -32.78 -0.16
C ASN A 306 -0.63 -33.99 0.35
N ASN A 307 -0.38 -34.52 1.54
CA ASN A 307 -1.08 -35.69 2.07
C ASN A 307 -2.54 -35.41 2.52
N GLU A 308 -2.93 -34.15 2.70
CA GLU A 308 -4.34 -33.80 3.02
C GLU A 308 -5.22 -33.59 1.77
N MET A 309 -4.66 -33.50 0.57
CA MET A 309 -5.45 -33.43 -0.66
C MET A 309 -5.87 -34.81 -1.20
N LEU A 310 -5.23 -35.90 -0.74
CA LEU A 310 -5.59 -37.28 -1.09
C LEU A 310 -6.57 -37.93 -0.09
N SER A 311 -6.68 -37.43 1.15
CA SER A 311 -7.65 -37.97 2.13
C SER A 311 -9.07 -37.38 2.03
N LYS A 312 -9.26 -36.31 1.24
CA LYS A 312 -10.59 -35.75 0.94
C LYS A 312 -11.25 -36.31 -0.33
N ASN A 313 -10.54 -37.18 -1.07
CA ASN A 313 -11.03 -37.82 -2.29
C ASN A 313 -11.17 -39.35 -2.16
N ASN A 314 -11.06 -39.91 -0.95
CA ASN A 314 -11.37 -41.31 -0.66
C ASN A 314 -12.53 -41.40 0.33
#